data_AF-A0A931BWZ0-F1
#
_entry.id   AF-A0A931BWZ0-F1
#
_cell.length_a   1.000
_cell.length_b   1.000
_cell.length_c   1.000
_cell.angle_alpha   90.00
_cell.angle_beta   90.00
_cell.angle_gamma   90.00
#
_symmetry.space_group_name_H-M   'P 1'
#
loop_
_entity.id
_entity.type
_entity.pdbx_description
1 polymer ?
#
loop_
_entity_poly.entity_id
_entity_poly.type
_entity_poly.pdbx_seq_one_letter_code
_entity_poly.pdbx_strand_id
1 'polypeptide(L)'
;MKNTHILCFAFLAPLLIACDGAKSTGGQETTDSAVTAASTSEQAAVDSVGLQLVASGLAEPVFLTQPPNDDRLFILDQIGEIRVVADGKLLPEPFLDIKNKIVPLKKNKEEERGLLGLAFHPGYARNGRFFVYYSAPLRSSAPDDYDHTNYVAEYSVSASNPNVAEPGSEKILLADDHPYTNHNAGTLLFGPDRYLYISIGDGGNKNDIGTGHVEDWYKENEGGNGQDIEKNLEGNILRIDVNSGSPYGIPSDNPFADGKNGRK
;
A
#
# COMPACT_ATOMS: atom_id res chain seq x y z
N MET A 1 35.63 -0.56 -11.37
CA MET A 1 34.34 -1.21 -11.15
C MET A 1 33.33 -0.08 -11.01
N LYS A 2 32.39 0.06 -11.96
CA LYS A 2 31.41 1.15 -11.93
C LYS A 2 30.26 0.72 -11.01
N ASN A 3 29.96 1.51 -10.00
CA ASN A 3 28.79 1.31 -9.14
C ASN A 3 27.54 1.58 -9.97
N THR A 4 26.83 0.53 -10.35
CA THR A 4 25.49 0.64 -10.93
C THR A 4 24.50 0.73 -9.79
N HIS A 5 23.96 1.92 -9.53
CA HIS A 5 22.80 2.07 -8.64
C HIS A 5 21.56 1.65 -9.42
N ILE A 6 20.96 0.52 -9.07
CA ILE A 6 19.67 0.08 -9.61
C ILE A 6 18.59 0.82 -8.83
N LEU A 7 17.98 1.84 -9.44
CA LEU A 7 16.69 2.38 -8.97
C LEU A 7 15.58 1.59 -9.69
N CYS A 8 14.82 0.79 -8.93
CA CYS A 8 13.58 0.21 -9.41
C CYS A 8 12.44 1.21 -9.23
N PHE A 9 11.82 1.64 -10.33
CA PHE A 9 10.56 2.37 -10.32
C PHE A 9 9.44 1.45 -10.81
N ALA A 10 8.37 1.31 -10.02
CA ALA A 10 7.07 0.87 -10.52
C ALA A 10 6.29 2.15 -10.89
N PHE A 11 6.06 2.37 -12.19
CA PHE A 11 5.22 3.47 -12.64
C PHE A 11 3.79 2.97 -12.83
N LEU A 12 2.86 3.54 -12.06
CA LEU A 12 1.45 3.63 -12.45
C LEU A 12 1.27 5.03 -13.06
N ALA A 13 0.86 5.11 -14.32
CA ALA A 13 0.71 6.39 -15.01
C ALA A 13 -0.72 6.95 -14.81
N PRO A 14 -0.91 8.11 -14.16
CA PRO A 14 -2.18 8.82 -14.22
C PRO A 14 -2.20 9.72 -15.46
N LEU A 15 -3.29 9.64 -16.22
CA LEU A 15 -3.57 10.49 -17.37
C LEU A 15 -4.03 11.87 -16.88
N LEU A 16 -3.13 12.86 -16.88
CA LEU A 16 -3.46 14.26 -16.60
C LEU A 16 -3.74 15.00 -17.92
N ILE A 17 -4.99 15.42 -18.12
CA ILE A 17 -5.37 16.38 -19.15
C ILE A 17 -5.22 17.78 -18.57
N ALA A 18 -4.24 18.54 -19.07
CA ALA A 18 -4.08 19.96 -18.77
C ALA A 18 -4.77 20.81 -19.85
N CYS A 19 -5.64 21.73 -19.43
CA CYS A 19 -6.07 22.86 -20.26
C CYS A 19 -5.39 24.14 -19.74
N ASP A 20 -4.66 24.77 -20.65
CA ASP A 20 -3.82 25.95 -20.45
C ASP A 20 -4.62 27.25 -20.58
N GLY A 21 -4.16 28.34 -19.93
CA GLY A 21 -4.83 29.64 -20.01
C GLY A 21 -4.30 30.72 -19.06
N ALA A 22 -3.11 31.24 -19.32
CA ALA A 22 -2.51 32.36 -18.59
C ALA A 22 -3.11 33.74 -18.95
N LYS A 23 -3.01 34.70 -18.00
CA LYS A 23 -2.45 36.07 -18.20
C LYS A 23 -2.35 36.85 -16.87
N SER A 24 -1.15 37.27 -16.50
CA SER A 24 -0.89 38.34 -15.54
C SER A 24 0.17 39.29 -16.11
N THR A 25 -0.08 40.59 -15.96
CA THR A 25 0.68 41.71 -16.55
C THR A 25 1.55 42.41 -15.51
N GLY A 26 2.82 42.63 -15.86
CA GLY A 26 3.56 43.89 -15.64
C GLY A 26 4.10 44.22 -14.24
N GLY A 27 5.42 44.41 -14.15
CA GLY A 27 6.07 45.08 -13.01
C GLY A 27 7.59 45.17 -13.19
N GLN A 28 8.11 46.39 -13.24
CA GLN A 28 9.47 46.80 -13.64
C GLN A 28 10.58 46.49 -12.61
N GLU A 29 11.81 46.38 -13.13
CA GLU A 29 13.09 46.18 -12.45
C GLU A 29 13.48 47.28 -11.46
N THR A 30 14.20 46.87 -10.39
CA THR A 30 15.24 47.70 -9.76
C THR A 30 16.45 46.81 -9.46
N THR A 31 17.61 47.23 -9.97
CA THR A 31 18.92 46.57 -9.82
C THR A 31 19.51 46.84 -8.43
N ASP A 32 19.95 45.78 -7.74
CA ASP A 32 20.99 45.92 -6.72
C ASP A 32 21.98 44.76 -6.83
N SER A 33 23.26 45.11 -6.86
CA SER A 33 24.37 44.18 -7.08
C SER A 33 24.84 43.62 -5.75
N ALA A 34 24.49 42.36 -5.47
CA ALA A 34 25.06 41.60 -4.37
C ALA A 34 25.92 40.46 -4.90
N VAL A 35 27.23 40.57 -4.64
CA VAL A 35 28.21 39.49 -4.83
C VAL A 35 27.81 38.32 -3.94
N THR A 36 27.41 37.22 -4.56
CA THR A 36 27.24 35.94 -3.85
C THR A 36 28.03 34.90 -4.61
N ALA A 37 29.14 34.43 -4.03
CA ALA A 37 29.83 33.24 -4.49
C ALA A 37 28.93 32.03 -4.17
N ALA A 38 28.02 31.71 -5.09
CA ALA A 38 27.28 30.46 -5.05
C ALA A 38 28.24 29.34 -5.46
N SER A 39 28.57 28.44 -4.54
CA SER A 39 29.10 27.13 -4.94
C SER A 39 27.95 26.38 -5.60
N THR A 40 27.83 26.52 -6.92
CA THR A 40 26.95 25.69 -7.73
C THR A 40 27.52 24.29 -7.71
N SER A 41 26.99 23.42 -6.86
CA SER A 41 27.14 21.98 -7.06
C SER A 41 26.44 21.67 -8.38
N GLU A 42 27.23 21.44 -9.42
CA GLU A 42 26.76 21.03 -10.74
C GLU A 42 26.07 19.67 -10.58
N GLN A 43 24.74 19.69 -10.53
CA GLN A 43 23.94 18.48 -10.46
C GLN A 43 24.04 17.81 -11.82
N ALA A 44 24.80 16.71 -11.88
CA ALA A 44 25.01 15.94 -13.10
C ALA A 44 23.64 15.65 -13.75
N ALA A 45 23.46 16.14 -14.98
CA ALA A 45 22.28 15.87 -15.76
C ALA A 45 22.20 14.35 -16.03
N VAL A 46 21.05 13.75 -15.79
CA VAL A 46 20.81 12.36 -16.19
C VAL A 46 20.48 12.38 -17.68
N ASP A 47 21.45 12.03 -18.52
CA ASP A 47 21.33 12.15 -19.99
C ASP A 47 20.30 11.21 -20.61
N SER A 48 20.01 10.07 -19.95
CA SER A 48 18.97 9.13 -20.41
C SER A 48 18.54 8.17 -19.31
N VAL A 49 17.30 7.69 -19.41
CA VAL A 49 16.76 6.59 -18.60
C VAL A 49 16.57 5.38 -19.52
N GLY A 50 17.00 4.20 -19.05
CA GLY A 50 16.81 2.92 -19.75
C GLY A 50 16.04 1.94 -18.88
N LEU A 51 15.44 0.92 -19.52
CA LEU A 51 14.76 -0.17 -18.84
C LEU A 51 15.57 -1.45 -18.96
N GLN A 52 15.73 -2.15 -17.85
CA GLN A 52 16.31 -3.49 -17.81
C GLN A 52 15.26 -4.46 -17.27
N LEU A 53 15.06 -5.58 -17.97
CA LEU A 53 14.21 -6.65 -17.48
C LEU A 53 14.85 -7.31 -16.26
N VAL A 54 14.15 -7.28 -15.12
CA VAL A 54 14.60 -7.88 -13.86
C VAL A 54 14.02 -9.28 -13.66
N ALA A 55 12.73 -9.46 -13.97
CA ALA A 55 12.03 -10.74 -13.88
C ALA A 55 10.89 -10.81 -14.90
N SER A 56 10.53 -12.03 -15.28
CA SER A 56 9.40 -12.35 -16.18
C SER A 56 8.73 -13.65 -15.73
N GLY A 57 7.53 -13.94 -16.24
CA GLY A 57 6.76 -15.14 -15.86
C GLY A 57 5.96 -14.99 -14.56
N LEU A 58 5.66 -13.74 -14.20
CA LEU A 58 4.71 -13.35 -13.16
C LEU A 58 3.30 -13.33 -13.77
N ALA A 59 2.26 -13.48 -12.96
CA ALA A 59 0.88 -13.48 -13.44
C ALA A 59 0.33 -12.06 -13.54
N GLU A 60 0.23 -11.36 -12.41
CA GLU A 60 -0.33 -10.00 -12.29
C GLU A 60 0.44 -9.24 -11.18
N PRO A 61 1.71 -8.84 -11.41
CA PRO A 61 2.51 -8.17 -10.39
C PRO A 61 1.98 -6.75 -10.11
N VAL A 62 1.63 -6.47 -8.86
CA VAL A 62 1.01 -5.20 -8.43
C VAL A 62 1.91 -4.34 -7.54
N PHE A 63 2.96 -4.93 -6.94
CA PHE A 63 3.89 -4.19 -6.09
C PHE A 63 5.28 -4.83 -6.07
N LEU A 64 6.32 -4.02 -5.86
CA LEU A 64 7.70 -4.48 -5.68
C LEU A 64 8.33 -3.69 -4.54
N THR A 65 8.93 -4.41 -3.59
CA THR A 65 9.60 -3.81 -2.43
C THR A 65 10.76 -4.68 -1.96
N GLN A 66 11.48 -4.22 -0.94
CA GLN A 66 12.58 -4.94 -0.32
C GLN A 66 12.58 -4.70 1.20
N PRO A 67 12.93 -5.70 2.02
CA PRO A 67 13.20 -5.46 3.43
C PRO A 67 14.38 -4.49 3.64
N PRO A 68 14.43 -3.78 4.76
CA PRO A 68 15.59 -2.94 5.08
C PRO A 68 16.90 -3.74 5.13
N ASN A 69 17.88 -3.32 4.34
CA ASN A 69 19.21 -3.95 4.21
C ASN A 69 19.18 -5.41 3.72
N ASP A 70 18.25 -5.73 2.81
CA ASP A 70 18.18 -7.01 2.12
C ASP A 70 18.36 -6.76 0.61
N ASP A 71 19.19 -7.56 -0.05
CA ASP A 71 19.47 -7.42 -1.49
C ASP A 71 18.40 -8.10 -2.36
N ARG A 72 17.47 -8.83 -1.75
CA ARG A 72 16.38 -9.51 -2.46
C ARG A 72 15.24 -8.54 -2.73
N LEU A 73 14.66 -8.65 -3.92
CA LEU A 73 13.42 -7.95 -4.27
C LEU A 73 12.24 -8.90 -4.08
N PHE A 74 11.17 -8.38 -3.49
CA PHE A 74 9.93 -9.09 -3.26
C PHE A 74 8.85 -8.48 -4.13
N ILE A 75 8.31 -9.29 -5.03
CA ILE A 75 7.26 -8.92 -5.97
C ILE A 75 5.94 -9.46 -5.41
N LEU A 76 4.97 -8.58 -5.22
CA LEU A 76 3.62 -8.93 -4.87
C LEU A 76 2.85 -9.24 -6.15
N ASP A 77 2.42 -10.49 -6.29
CA ASP A 77 1.60 -10.94 -7.41
C ASP A 77 0.14 -11.04 -6.93
N GLN A 78 -0.76 -10.34 -7.61
CA GLN A 78 -2.17 -10.17 -7.20
C GLN A 78 -2.87 -11.50 -6.97
N ILE A 79 -2.43 -12.55 -7.69
CA ILE A 79 -2.98 -13.91 -7.59
C ILE A 79 -2.77 -14.56 -6.22
N GLY A 80 -2.12 -13.91 -5.25
CA GLY A 80 -1.90 -14.45 -3.91
C GLY A 80 -0.52 -15.04 -3.70
N GLU A 81 0.49 -14.56 -4.45
CA GLU A 81 1.88 -14.98 -4.28
C GLU A 81 2.80 -13.80 -3.97
N ILE A 82 3.77 -14.01 -3.10
CA ILE A 82 4.95 -13.14 -3.00
C ILE A 82 6.10 -13.87 -3.68
N ARG A 83 6.67 -13.28 -4.72
CA ARG A 83 7.79 -13.83 -5.49
C ARG A 83 9.09 -13.14 -5.11
N VAL A 84 10.20 -13.86 -5.17
CA VAL A 84 11.52 -13.33 -4.77
C VAL A 84 12.44 -13.31 -5.97
N VAL A 85 13.11 -12.18 -6.17
CA VAL A 85 14.30 -12.09 -7.01
C VAL A 85 15.51 -12.02 -6.09
N ALA A 86 16.41 -12.99 -6.21
CA ALA A 86 17.69 -13.03 -5.49
C ALA A 86 18.81 -13.27 -6.51
N ASP A 87 19.95 -12.60 -6.34
CA ASP A 87 21.08 -12.67 -7.26
C ASP A 87 20.69 -12.45 -8.74
N GLY A 88 19.74 -11.52 -8.96
CA GLY A 88 19.22 -11.18 -10.29
C GLY A 88 18.36 -12.25 -10.94
N LYS A 89 17.87 -13.25 -10.18
CA LYS A 89 17.02 -14.34 -10.70
C LYS A 89 15.75 -14.48 -9.89
N LEU A 90 14.63 -14.67 -10.60
CA LEU A 90 13.37 -15.08 -9.99
C LEU A 90 13.53 -16.49 -9.41
N LEU A 91 13.27 -16.65 -8.12
CA LEU A 91 13.28 -17.94 -7.45
C LEU A 91 12.10 -18.81 -7.94
N PRO A 92 12.29 -20.15 -8.01
CA PRO A 92 11.24 -21.05 -8.48
C PRO A 92 10.05 -21.10 -7.53
N GLU A 93 10.31 -21.16 -6.22
CA GLU A 93 9.28 -21.19 -5.19
C GLU A 93 8.88 -19.77 -4.77
N PRO A 94 7.60 -19.51 -4.49
CA PRO A 94 7.17 -18.25 -3.89
C PRO A 94 7.66 -18.15 -2.43
N PHE A 95 7.87 -16.93 -1.97
CA PHE A 95 8.07 -16.64 -0.55
C PHE A 95 6.82 -16.90 0.28
N LEU A 96 5.65 -16.52 -0.25
CA LEU A 96 4.35 -16.78 0.36
C LEU A 96 3.37 -17.19 -0.74
N ASP A 97 2.56 -18.21 -0.49
CA ASP A 97 1.43 -18.61 -1.33
C ASP A 97 0.16 -18.67 -0.47
N ILE A 98 -0.80 -17.79 -0.77
CA ILE A 98 -2.11 -17.70 -0.12
C ILE A 98 -3.25 -17.76 -1.14
N LYS A 99 -3.04 -18.34 -2.33
CA LYS A 99 -4.08 -18.49 -3.37
C LYS A 99 -5.37 -19.10 -2.84
N ASN A 100 -5.26 -20.02 -1.87
CA ASN A 100 -6.39 -20.70 -1.25
C ASN A 100 -7.16 -19.85 -0.22
N LYS A 101 -6.66 -18.66 0.14
CA LYS A 101 -7.28 -17.74 1.10
C LYS A 101 -7.95 -16.54 0.45
N ILE A 102 -7.55 -16.18 -0.76
CA ILE A 102 -8.11 -15.03 -1.47
C ILE A 102 -9.41 -15.39 -2.20
N VAL A 103 -10.20 -14.36 -2.53
CA VAL A 103 -11.37 -14.53 -3.40
C VAL A 103 -10.97 -15.07 -4.78
N PRO A 104 -11.86 -15.81 -5.47
CA PRO A 104 -11.64 -16.14 -6.87
C PRO A 104 -11.56 -14.88 -7.75
N LEU A 105 -10.42 -14.67 -8.38
CA LEU A 105 -10.16 -13.51 -9.24
C LEU A 105 -10.81 -13.68 -10.62
N LYS A 106 -11.41 -12.60 -11.12
CA LYS A 106 -12.06 -12.56 -12.43
C LYS A 106 -11.07 -12.10 -13.50
N LYS A 107 -10.64 -13.01 -14.37
CA LYS A 107 -9.74 -12.68 -15.50
C LYS A 107 -10.37 -11.68 -16.47
N ASN A 108 -9.55 -10.79 -17.03
CA ASN A 108 -9.92 -9.80 -18.06
C ASN A 108 -11.01 -8.81 -17.62
N LYS A 109 -11.06 -8.47 -16.33
CA LYS A 109 -11.91 -7.41 -15.78
C LYS A 109 -11.04 -6.46 -14.97
N GLU A 110 -11.58 -5.28 -14.67
CA GLU A 110 -11.08 -4.42 -13.59
C GLU A 110 -11.27 -5.19 -12.28
N GLU A 111 -10.25 -5.96 -11.89
CA GLU A 111 -10.19 -6.78 -10.70
C GLU A 111 -9.21 -6.11 -9.75
N GLU A 112 -9.72 -5.55 -8.66
CA GLU A 112 -8.92 -4.84 -7.67
C GLU A 112 -8.74 -5.65 -6.39
N ARG A 113 -9.37 -6.84 -6.30
CA ARG A 113 -9.21 -7.77 -5.18
C ARG A 113 -7.98 -8.64 -5.40
N GLY A 114 -7.53 -9.29 -4.33
CA GLY A 114 -6.40 -10.22 -4.36
C GLY A 114 -5.40 -9.89 -3.27
N LEU A 115 -4.13 -10.15 -3.52
CA LEU A 115 -3.03 -9.75 -2.63
C LEU A 115 -2.49 -8.38 -3.07
N LEU A 116 -2.68 -7.35 -2.23
CA LEU A 116 -2.56 -5.94 -2.65
C LEU A 116 -1.50 -5.15 -1.87
N GLY A 117 -1.22 -5.55 -0.63
CA GLY A 117 -0.24 -4.87 0.23
C GLY A 117 0.88 -5.79 0.70
N LEU A 118 2.10 -5.24 0.79
CA LEU A 118 3.25 -5.89 1.44
C LEU A 118 4.11 -4.84 2.14
N ALA A 119 4.37 -5.04 3.43
CA ALA A 119 5.34 -4.24 4.19
C ALA A 119 6.23 -5.14 5.05
N PHE A 120 7.54 -4.88 5.05
CA PHE A 120 8.46 -5.52 5.98
C PHE A 120 8.59 -4.69 7.26
N HIS A 121 8.60 -5.34 8.42
CA HIS A 121 8.84 -4.65 9.67
C HIS A 121 10.20 -3.91 9.63
N PRO A 122 10.36 -2.71 10.21
CA PRO A 122 11.65 -1.99 10.20
C PRO A 122 12.80 -2.75 10.86
N GLY A 123 12.47 -3.76 11.68
CA GLY A 123 13.39 -4.69 12.32
C GLY A 123 13.42 -6.09 11.68
N TYR A 124 13.01 -6.25 10.43
CA TYR A 124 12.85 -7.54 9.73
C TYR A 124 14.08 -8.44 9.86
N ALA A 125 15.29 -7.90 9.69
CA ALA A 125 16.53 -8.68 9.83
C ALA A 125 16.70 -9.37 11.20
N ARG A 126 16.01 -8.89 12.25
CA ARG A 126 16.05 -9.48 13.60
C ARG A 126 14.81 -10.29 13.95
N ASN A 127 13.62 -9.87 13.51
CA ASN A 127 12.37 -10.47 13.94
C ASN A 127 11.61 -11.22 12.84
N GLY A 128 12.03 -11.08 11.58
CA GLY A 128 11.43 -11.80 10.47
C GLY A 128 10.00 -11.39 10.10
N ARG A 129 9.45 -10.34 10.72
CA ARG A 129 8.03 -9.97 10.60
C ARG A 129 7.74 -9.19 9.33
N PHE A 130 6.68 -9.56 8.63
CA PHE A 130 6.16 -8.83 7.49
C PHE A 130 4.63 -8.87 7.49
N PHE A 131 4.01 -7.98 6.73
CA PHE A 131 2.58 -7.73 6.77
C PHE A 131 2.03 -7.71 5.36
N VAL A 132 0.84 -8.27 5.18
CA VAL A 132 0.14 -8.32 3.90
C VAL A 132 -1.27 -7.78 4.01
N TYR A 133 -1.77 -7.20 2.92
CA TYR A 133 -3.18 -6.83 2.74
C TYR A 133 -3.77 -7.70 1.64
N TYR A 134 -4.85 -8.43 1.92
CA TYR A 134 -5.49 -9.27 0.91
C TYR A 134 -7.01 -9.38 1.05
N SER A 135 -7.68 -9.57 -0.08
CA SER A 135 -9.14 -9.78 -0.17
C SER A 135 -9.49 -11.26 -0.07
N ALA A 136 -10.14 -11.66 1.01
CA ALA A 136 -10.59 -13.03 1.29
C ALA A 136 -12.11 -13.18 1.13
N PRO A 137 -12.64 -14.40 0.97
CA PRO A 137 -14.07 -14.63 1.02
C PRO A 137 -14.70 -13.98 2.26
N LEU A 138 -15.89 -13.40 2.05
CA LEU A 138 -16.63 -12.70 3.09
C LEU A 138 -16.75 -13.56 4.35
N ARG A 139 -16.34 -13.02 5.49
CA ARG A 139 -16.44 -13.72 6.77
C ARG A 139 -17.90 -13.86 7.20
N SER A 140 -18.21 -14.90 7.97
CA SER A 140 -19.58 -15.21 8.38
C SER A 140 -20.26 -14.19 9.29
N SER A 141 -19.50 -13.26 9.88
CA SER A 141 -20.03 -12.19 10.73
C SER A 141 -20.31 -10.88 9.97
N ALA A 142 -19.95 -10.81 8.70
CA ALA A 142 -20.16 -9.64 7.88
C ALA A 142 -21.62 -9.54 7.39
N PRO A 143 -22.08 -8.37 6.93
CA PRO A 143 -23.37 -8.26 6.26
C PRO A 143 -23.41 -9.09 4.98
N ASP A 144 -24.48 -9.87 4.78
CA ASP A 144 -24.61 -10.83 3.67
C ASP A 144 -24.54 -10.21 2.26
N ASP A 145 -24.74 -8.90 2.14
CA ASP A 145 -24.74 -8.15 0.88
C ASP A 145 -23.37 -7.53 0.54
N TYR A 146 -22.33 -7.79 1.34
CA TYR A 146 -20.96 -7.35 1.07
C TYR A 146 -20.23 -8.36 0.17
N ASP A 147 -19.21 -7.91 -0.56
CA ASP A 147 -18.51 -8.77 -1.53
C ASP A 147 -17.46 -9.68 -0.87
N HIS A 148 -16.64 -9.12 0.01
CA HIS A 148 -15.48 -9.82 0.58
C HIS A 148 -15.00 -9.19 1.89
N THR A 149 -14.04 -9.83 2.55
CA THR A 149 -13.35 -9.25 3.71
C THR A 149 -11.89 -9.01 3.35
N ASN A 150 -11.45 -7.76 3.43
CA ASN A 150 -10.04 -7.40 3.37
C ASN A 150 -9.37 -7.66 4.72
N TYR A 151 -8.21 -8.31 4.69
CA TYR A 151 -7.43 -8.61 5.88
C TYR A 151 -6.08 -7.93 5.83
N VAL A 152 -5.68 -7.30 6.95
CA VAL A 152 -4.27 -7.04 7.26
C VAL A 152 -3.78 -8.17 8.14
N ALA A 153 -2.79 -8.92 7.65
CA ALA A 153 -2.22 -10.05 8.37
C ALA A 153 -0.71 -9.88 8.55
N GLU A 154 -0.22 -10.28 9.72
CA GLU A 154 1.19 -10.45 10.00
C GLU A 154 1.61 -11.90 9.72
N TYR A 155 2.83 -12.06 9.21
CA TYR A 155 3.53 -13.33 9.06
C TYR A 155 4.97 -13.20 9.54
N SER A 156 5.63 -14.34 9.75
CA SER A 156 7.08 -14.40 9.97
C SER A 156 7.77 -15.19 8.87
N VAL A 157 8.99 -14.80 8.50
CA VAL A 157 9.87 -15.63 7.67
C VAL A 157 10.26 -16.92 8.38
N SER A 158 10.51 -18.00 7.63
CA SER A 158 10.98 -19.24 8.24
C SER A 158 12.38 -19.09 8.83
N ALA A 159 12.56 -19.64 10.03
CA ALA A 159 13.86 -19.67 10.70
C ALA A 159 14.87 -20.57 9.97
N SER A 160 14.39 -21.54 9.18
CA SER A 160 15.22 -22.52 8.47
C SER A 160 15.52 -22.15 7.02
N ASN A 161 14.68 -21.31 6.42
CA ASN A 161 14.82 -20.89 5.04
C ASN A 161 14.34 -19.42 4.89
N PRO A 162 15.27 -18.46 4.69
CA PRO A 162 14.90 -17.06 4.60
C PRO A 162 14.07 -16.72 3.35
N ASN A 163 14.02 -17.61 2.36
CA ASN A 163 13.29 -17.42 1.10
C ASN A 163 11.84 -17.91 1.15
N VAL A 164 11.34 -18.34 2.31
CA VAL A 164 9.92 -18.73 2.49
C VAL A 164 9.36 -18.19 3.81
N ALA A 165 8.08 -17.88 3.82
CA ALA A 165 7.31 -17.60 5.02
C ALA A 165 7.21 -18.86 5.90
N GLU A 166 7.15 -18.67 7.22
CA GLU A 166 6.96 -19.76 8.18
C GLU A 166 5.52 -20.27 8.08
N PRO A 167 5.31 -21.57 7.79
CA PRO A 167 3.97 -22.13 7.68
C PRO A 167 3.14 -21.93 8.95
N GLY A 168 1.90 -21.47 8.79
CA GLY A 168 0.99 -21.26 9.91
C GLY A 168 1.30 -20.06 10.81
N SER A 169 2.26 -19.20 10.43
CA SER A 169 2.61 -17.98 11.19
C SER A 169 1.62 -16.83 11.05
N GLU A 170 0.54 -17.00 10.27
CA GLU A 170 -0.44 -15.95 10.04
C GLU A 170 -1.08 -15.50 11.36
N LYS A 171 -1.06 -14.20 11.57
CA LYS A 171 -1.81 -13.51 12.62
C LYS A 171 -2.61 -12.38 11.99
N ILE A 172 -3.94 -12.51 11.99
CA ILE A 172 -4.82 -11.43 11.55
C ILE A 172 -4.72 -10.25 12.52
N LEU A 173 -4.46 -9.07 11.98
CA LEU A 173 -4.42 -7.82 12.73
C LEU A 173 -5.73 -7.05 12.59
N LEU A 174 -6.19 -6.88 11.35
CA LEU A 174 -7.38 -6.12 11.01
C LEU A 174 -8.22 -6.89 10.00
N ALA A 175 -9.53 -6.76 10.11
CA ALA A 175 -10.51 -7.28 9.16
C ALA A 175 -11.49 -6.16 8.82
N ASP A 176 -11.62 -5.87 7.54
CA ASP A 176 -12.49 -4.85 6.96
C ASP A 176 -13.45 -5.54 5.98
N ASP A 177 -14.75 -5.53 6.29
CA ASP A 177 -15.74 -6.12 5.40
C ASP A 177 -16.05 -5.09 4.32
N HIS A 178 -15.77 -5.43 3.06
CA HIS A 178 -15.80 -4.48 1.94
C HIS A 178 -17.02 -4.74 1.04
N PRO A 179 -17.86 -3.72 0.76
CA PRO A 179 -19.15 -3.92 0.14
C PRO A 179 -19.06 -4.24 -1.36
N TYR A 180 -18.10 -3.67 -2.09
CA TYR A 180 -17.96 -3.88 -3.53
C TYR A 180 -16.60 -4.44 -3.93
N THR A 181 -16.44 -4.78 -5.22
CA THR A 181 -15.22 -5.43 -5.74
C THR A 181 -14.09 -4.45 -6.05
N ASN A 182 -14.36 -3.15 -6.05
CA ASN A 182 -13.46 -2.08 -6.44
C ASN A 182 -13.23 -1.11 -5.27
N HIS A 183 -12.25 -0.24 -5.45
CA HIS A 183 -11.69 0.68 -4.48
C HIS A 183 -11.17 -0.01 -3.22
N ASN A 184 -10.36 -1.05 -3.39
CA ASN A 184 -9.82 -1.84 -2.27
C ASN A 184 -8.60 -1.20 -1.59
N ALA A 185 -7.91 -0.29 -2.29
CA ALA A 185 -6.63 0.28 -1.87
C ALA A 185 -5.59 -0.80 -1.43
N GLY A 186 -5.25 -0.88 -0.15
CA GLY A 186 -4.40 -1.96 0.40
C GLY A 186 -2.90 -1.68 0.50
N THR A 187 -2.44 -0.45 0.25
CA THR A 187 -1.04 -0.09 0.49
C THR A 187 -0.69 -0.20 1.97
N LEU A 188 0.44 -0.85 2.26
CA LEU A 188 1.02 -0.99 3.59
C LEU A 188 2.40 -0.35 3.61
N LEU A 189 2.67 0.56 4.54
CA LEU A 189 3.98 1.19 4.69
C LEU A 189 4.31 1.45 6.15
N PHE A 190 5.59 1.29 6.53
CA PHE A 190 6.07 1.79 7.81
C PHE A 190 6.53 3.24 7.69
N GLY A 191 6.01 4.10 8.55
CA GLY A 191 6.49 5.47 8.67
C GLY A 191 7.85 5.56 9.37
N PRO A 192 8.51 6.73 9.32
CA PRO A 192 9.74 6.98 10.08
C PRO A 192 9.54 6.90 11.60
N ASP A 193 8.30 7.05 12.05
CA ASP A 193 7.83 6.85 13.43
C ASP A 193 7.66 5.37 13.82
N ARG A 194 7.88 4.45 12.88
CA ARG A 194 7.85 2.99 13.03
C ARG A 194 6.46 2.39 13.24
N TYR A 195 5.40 3.13 12.95
CA TYR A 195 4.04 2.60 12.91
C TYR A 195 3.68 2.11 11.51
N LEU A 196 2.73 1.17 11.45
CA LEU A 196 2.20 0.67 10.19
C LEU A 196 1.05 1.57 9.73
N TYR A 197 1.19 2.14 8.54
CA TYR A 197 0.16 2.88 7.83
C TYR A 197 -0.54 1.95 6.84
N ILE A 198 -1.87 2.01 6.82
CA ILE A 198 -2.73 1.14 6.03
C ILE A 198 -3.71 2.02 5.27
N SER A 199 -3.70 1.97 3.94
CA SER A 199 -4.75 2.60 3.14
C SER A 199 -5.94 1.65 2.99
N ILE A 200 -7.12 2.08 3.42
CA ILE A 200 -8.40 1.40 3.18
C ILE A 200 -9.16 2.24 2.16
N GLY A 201 -9.65 1.62 1.08
CA GLY A 201 -10.45 2.36 0.11
C GLY A 201 -11.89 2.56 0.57
N ASP A 202 -12.67 3.31 -0.19
CA ASP A 202 -13.96 3.87 0.22
C ASP A 202 -15.14 2.89 0.19
N GLY A 203 -14.91 1.64 -0.19
CA GLY A 203 -15.96 0.62 -0.31
C GLY A 203 -16.37 0.37 -1.75
N GLY A 204 -16.05 1.26 -2.69
CA GLY A 204 -16.34 1.13 -4.11
C GLY A 204 -17.71 1.65 -4.53
N ASN A 205 -18.22 1.13 -5.64
CA ASN A 205 -19.40 1.66 -6.34
C ASN A 205 -19.26 3.11 -6.86
N LYS A 206 -20.14 3.49 -7.77
CA LYS A 206 -20.11 4.82 -8.40
C LYS A 206 -20.79 5.86 -7.49
N ASN A 207 -20.14 7.01 -7.34
CA ASN A 207 -20.62 8.18 -6.58
C ASN A 207 -20.80 7.92 -5.07
N ASP A 208 -20.12 6.92 -4.51
CA ASP A 208 -20.09 6.63 -3.06
C ASP A 208 -21.48 6.48 -2.43
N ILE A 209 -22.39 5.79 -3.13
CA ILE A 209 -23.77 5.49 -2.70
C ILE A 209 -24.01 3.98 -2.62
N GLY A 210 -25.08 3.58 -1.93
CA GLY A 210 -25.55 2.19 -1.90
C GLY A 210 -25.08 1.42 -0.68
N THR A 211 -24.99 0.09 -0.79
CA THR A 211 -24.59 -0.80 0.30
C THR A 211 -23.26 -0.34 0.91
N GLY A 212 -23.17 -0.32 2.24
CA GLY A 212 -21.97 0.04 2.99
C GLY A 212 -21.63 1.53 3.08
N HIS A 213 -22.21 2.38 2.23
CA HIS A 213 -21.97 3.82 2.28
C HIS A 213 -22.82 4.49 3.35
N VAL A 214 -22.18 5.39 4.09
CA VAL A 214 -22.86 6.13 5.16
C VAL A 214 -23.51 7.40 4.63
N GLU A 215 -24.61 7.81 5.27
CA GLU A 215 -25.19 9.14 5.06
C GLU A 215 -24.24 10.23 5.58
N ASP A 216 -24.00 11.26 4.76
CA ASP A 216 -23.19 12.42 5.09
C ASP A 216 -24.09 13.58 5.59
N TRP A 217 -23.53 14.47 6.40
CA TRP A 217 -24.19 15.67 6.93
C TRP A 217 -24.26 16.79 5.89
N TYR A 218 -23.44 16.74 4.84
CA TYR A 218 -23.39 17.73 3.77
C TYR A 218 -24.37 17.41 2.65
N LYS A 219 -25.48 18.15 2.55
CA LYS A 219 -26.63 17.82 1.70
C LYS A 219 -26.32 17.63 0.21
N GLU A 220 -25.32 18.32 -0.33
CA GLU A 220 -24.91 18.21 -1.73
C GLU A 220 -24.05 16.95 -2.00
N ASN A 221 -23.56 16.29 -0.96
CA ASN A 221 -22.93 14.98 -1.01
C ASN A 221 -23.81 13.99 -0.22
N GLU A 222 -24.66 13.22 -0.90
CA GLU A 222 -25.70 12.40 -0.23
C GLU A 222 -25.14 11.24 0.63
N GLY A 223 -23.83 11.05 0.66
CA GLY A 223 -23.14 10.03 1.44
C GLY A 223 -21.69 9.86 1.05
N GLY A 224 -21.09 8.81 1.61
CA GLY A 224 -19.73 8.39 1.30
C GLY A 224 -18.95 8.05 2.56
N ASN A 225 -17.99 7.13 2.43
CA ASN A 225 -17.20 6.69 3.59
C ASN A 225 -15.99 7.58 3.85
N GLY A 226 -15.51 8.31 2.83
CA GLY A 226 -14.49 9.32 3.01
C GLY A 226 -14.94 10.38 4.02
N GLN A 227 -14.14 10.59 5.07
CA GLN A 227 -14.41 11.48 6.22
C GLN A 227 -15.32 10.91 7.32
N ASP A 228 -15.91 9.72 7.16
CA ASP A 228 -16.54 9.04 8.27
C ASP A 228 -15.48 8.46 9.20
N ILE A 229 -15.58 8.82 10.48
CA ILE A 229 -14.66 8.37 11.53
C ILE A 229 -15.34 7.46 12.55
N GLU A 230 -16.63 7.15 12.41
CA GLU A 230 -17.43 6.52 13.48
C GLU A 230 -18.01 5.17 13.06
N LYS A 231 -18.56 5.08 11.85
CA LYS A 231 -19.36 3.96 11.39
C LYS A 231 -18.51 2.86 10.75
N ASN A 232 -17.46 3.21 9.99
CA ASN A 232 -16.59 2.23 9.33
C ASN A 232 -15.12 2.68 9.29
N LEU A 233 -14.28 1.90 8.60
CA LEU A 233 -12.85 2.19 8.40
C LEU A 233 -12.55 2.61 6.95
N GLU A 234 -13.57 2.69 6.10
CA GLU A 234 -13.42 2.87 4.66
C GLU A 234 -13.03 4.31 4.32
N GLY A 235 -12.30 4.50 3.23
CA GLY A 235 -11.87 5.82 2.75
C GLY A 235 -10.83 6.50 3.65
N ASN A 236 -10.07 5.73 4.44
CA ASN A 236 -9.18 6.23 5.48
C ASN A 236 -7.73 5.72 5.36
N ILE A 237 -6.80 6.47 5.96
CA ILE A 237 -5.45 6.00 6.26
C ILE A 237 -5.38 5.67 7.75
N LEU A 238 -5.26 4.39 8.07
CA LEU A 238 -5.10 3.92 9.45
C LEU A 238 -3.62 3.94 9.84
N ARG A 239 -3.34 4.15 11.13
CA ARG A 239 -1.98 4.14 11.70
C ARG A 239 -2.00 3.33 13.00
N ILE A 240 -1.35 2.16 12.99
CA ILE A 240 -1.38 1.21 14.11
C ILE A 240 0.02 0.87 14.64
N ASP A 241 0.08 0.52 15.92
CA ASP A 241 1.28 -0.01 16.58
C ASP A 241 1.27 -1.53 16.61
N VAL A 242 1.98 -2.15 15.67
CA VAL A 242 2.12 -3.60 15.59
C VAL A 242 3.07 -4.19 16.65
N ASN A 243 3.75 -3.37 17.45
CA ASN A 243 4.67 -3.81 18.51
C ASN A 243 4.05 -3.80 19.91
N SER A 244 2.82 -3.33 20.04
CA SER A 244 2.09 -3.30 21.30
C SER A 244 0.64 -3.77 21.12
N GLY A 245 -0.08 -3.95 22.23
CA GLY A 245 -1.47 -4.37 22.21
C GLY A 245 -1.70 -5.82 21.74
N SER A 246 -2.99 -6.17 21.61
CA SER A 246 -3.43 -7.47 21.11
C SER A 246 -4.78 -7.26 20.40
N PRO A 247 -4.83 -7.28 19.06
CA PRO A 247 -3.77 -7.67 18.12
C PRO A 247 -2.71 -6.59 17.83
N TYR A 248 -3.04 -5.31 18.03
CA TYR A 248 -2.18 -4.13 17.84
C TYR A 248 -2.52 -3.04 18.88
N GLY A 249 -1.68 -2.02 19.00
CA GLY A 249 -1.91 -0.80 19.79
C GLY A 249 -2.33 0.39 18.92
N ILE A 250 -2.91 1.40 19.55
CA ILE A 250 -3.21 2.69 18.92
C ILE A 250 -2.16 3.70 19.40
N PRO A 251 -1.36 4.30 18.49
CA PRO A 251 -0.44 5.38 18.86
C PRO A 251 -1.17 6.50 19.60
N SER A 252 -0.59 6.99 20.69
CA SER A 252 -1.23 8.00 21.56
C SER A 252 -1.40 9.36 20.91
N ASP A 253 -0.65 9.62 19.83
CA ASP A 253 -0.68 10.82 19.00
C ASP A 253 -1.58 10.67 17.77
N ASN A 254 -2.30 9.55 17.59
CA ASN A 254 -3.37 9.48 16.61
C ASN A 254 -4.47 10.51 16.97
N PRO A 255 -5.13 11.14 15.97
CA PRO A 255 -6.11 12.20 16.19
C PRO A 255 -7.31 11.77 17.06
N PHE A 256 -7.57 10.47 17.14
CA PHE A 256 -8.71 9.88 17.84
C PHE A 256 -8.28 8.85 18.91
N ALA A 257 -7.04 8.93 19.39
CA ALA A 257 -6.50 7.96 20.34
C ALA A 257 -7.24 7.93 21.71
N ASP A 258 -7.91 9.02 22.09
CA ASP A 258 -8.62 9.14 23.36
C ASP A 258 -9.95 8.36 23.40
N GLY A 259 -10.40 7.85 22.25
CA GLY A 259 -11.61 7.05 22.10
C GLY A 259 -12.91 7.79 22.40
N LYS A 260 -12.89 9.12 22.44
CA LYS A 260 -14.13 9.93 22.55
C LYS A 260 -14.82 10.08 21.21
N ASN A 261 -14.02 10.18 20.14
CA ASN A 261 -14.42 10.14 18.74
C ASN A 261 -13.54 9.10 18.04
N GLY A 262 -13.91 8.65 16.84
CA GLY A 262 -13.07 7.75 16.04
C GLY A 262 -13.25 6.25 16.34
N ARG A 263 -13.26 5.42 15.29
CA ARG A 263 -13.24 3.96 15.38
C ARG A 263 -11.84 3.44 15.70
N LYS A 264 -11.77 2.33 16.46
CA LYS A 264 -10.53 1.66 16.88
C LYS A 264 -10.32 0.35 16.12
#